data_AF-A0A2T2VT56-F1
#
_entry.id   AF-A0A2T2VT56-F1
#
_cell.length_a   1.000
_cell.length_b   1.000
_cell.length_c   1.000
_cell.angle_alpha   90.00
_cell.angle_beta   90.00
_cell.angle_gamma   90.00
#
_symmetry.space_group_name_H-M   'P 1'
#
loop_
_entity.id
_entity.type
_entity.pdbx_description
1 polymer ?
#
loop_
_entity_poly.entity_id
_entity_poly.type
_entity_poly.pdbx_seq_one_letter_code
_entity_poly.pdbx_strand_id
1 'polypeptide(L)'
;MKTFTLQSQHKKILADTLTPVSAYLKIRDVFPHSLLLESSDYHANNKNFSYICCNPIASIELKNKKLTIQYPNGERTSETLKAVLAFGLFLYASGAKLSN
;
A
#
# COMPACT_ATOMS: atom_id res chain seq x y z
N MET A 1 19.41 5.69 3.45
CA MET A 1 18.14 4.95 3.42
C MET A 1 18.35 3.64 4.17
N LYS A 2 17.48 3.30 5.13
CA LYS A 2 17.62 2.07 5.93
C LYS A 2 17.12 0.89 5.11
N THR A 3 17.94 -0.16 4.98
CA THR A 3 17.58 -1.37 4.25
C THR A 3 16.96 -2.38 5.22
N PHE A 4 15.85 -3.00 4.83
CA PHE A 4 15.19 -4.05 5.59
C PHE A 4 15.29 -5.37 4.82
N THR A 5 15.95 -6.37 5.39
CA THR A 5 16.02 -7.71 4.80
C THR A 5 14.79 -8.50 5.21
N LEU A 6 13.99 -8.93 4.24
CA LEU A 6 12.81 -9.77 4.49
C LEU A 6 13.20 -11.24 4.39
N GLN A 7 12.88 -12.01 5.43
CA GLN A 7 13.01 -13.46 5.44
C GLN A 7 11.62 -14.06 5.22
N SER A 8 11.46 -14.87 4.18
CA SER A 8 10.19 -15.54 3.89
C SER A 8 10.30 -17.03 4.18
N GLN A 9 9.26 -17.56 4.82
CA GLN A 9 9.06 -19.00 4.98
C GLN A 9 7.82 -19.39 4.21
N HIS A 10 7.85 -20.55 3.58
CA HIS A 10 6.74 -21.05 2.78
C HIS A 10 6.46 -22.50 3.12
N LYS A 11 5.17 -22.85 3.16
CA LYS A 11 4.71 -24.22 3.36
C LYS A 11 3.55 -24.48 2.42
N LYS A 12 3.64 -25.58 1.66
CA LYS A 12 2.55 -26.07 0.83
C LYS A 12 1.67 -27.02 1.65
N ILE A 13 0.36 -26.84 1.57
CA ILE A 13 -0.63 -27.68 2.23
C ILE A 13 -1.71 -28.09 1.22
N LEU A 14 -2.37 -29.22 1.48
CA LEU A 14 -3.58 -29.59 0.75
C LEU A 14 -4.74 -28.71 1.21
N ALA A 15 -5.52 -28.21 0.26
CA ALA A 15 -6.52 -27.18 0.50
C ALA A 15 -7.79 -27.39 -0.35
N ASP A 16 -8.07 -28.64 -0.74
CA ASP A 16 -9.13 -28.99 -1.70
C ASP A 16 -10.54 -28.57 -1.24
N THR A 17 -10.73 -28.36 0.07
CA THR A 17 -11.97 -27.90 0.68
C THR A 17 -11.98 -26.41 1.04
N LEU A 18 -10.89 -25.69 0.80
CA LEU A 18 -10.76 -24.27 1.09
C LEU A 18 -10.90 -23.45 -0.19
N THR A 19 -11.88 -22.55 -0.22
CA THR A 19 -11.97 -21.50 -1.23
C THR A 19 -11.24 -20.25 -0.76
N PRO A 20 -10.70 -19.40 -1.67
CA PRO A 20 -10.06 -18.14 -1.31
C PRO A 20 -10.91 -17.27 -0.37
N VAL A 21 -12.21 -17.12 -0.66
CA VAL A 21 -13.14 -16.36 0.17
C VAL A 21 -13.32 -17.01 1.55
N SER A 22 -13.52 -18.32 1.62
CA SER A 22 -13.71 -19.01 2.91
C SER A 22 -12.47 -18.94 3.80
N ALA A 23 -11.27 -19.01 3.21
CA ALA A 23 -10.01 -18.84 3.92
C ALA A 23 -9.83 -17.40 4.39
N TYR A 24 -10.17 -16.41 3.55
CA TYR A 24 -10.10 -15.00 3.90
C TYR A 24 -10.98 -14.65 5.10
N LEU A 25 -12.23 -15.12 5.13
CA LEU A 25 -13.15 -14.83 6.24
C LEU A 25 -12.57 -15.32 7.58
N LYS A 26 -12.00 -16.53 7.61
CA LYS A 26 -11.35 -17.07 8.82
C LYS A 26 -10.12 -16.25 9.25
N ILE A 27 -9.30 -15.80 8.30
CA ILE A 27 -8.09 -15.02 8.57
C ILE A 27 -8.44 -13.61 9.06
N ARG A 28 -9.42 -12.95 8.43
CA ARG A 28 -9.86 -11.59 8.77
C ARG A 28 -10.36 -11.48 10.21
N ASP A 29 -11.00 -12.53 10.71
CA ASP A 29 -11.53 -12.55 12.07
C ASP A 29 -10.40 -12.61 13.13
N VAL A 30 -9.19 -13.03 12.74
CA VAL A 30 -8.00 -13.10 13.61
C VAL A 30 -7.03 -11.93 13.38
N PHE A 31 -6.87 -11.49 12.13
CA PHE A 31 -5.91 -10.47 11.74
C PHE A 31 -6.61 -9.23 11.17
N PRO A 32 -6.70 -8.13 11.95
CA PRO A 32 -7.19 -6.85 11.45
C PRO A 32 -6.37 -6.38 10.24
N HIS A 33 -7.00 -5.56 9.39
CA HIS A 33 -6.39 -5.02 8.16
C HIS A 33 -5.92 -6.10 7.16
N SER A 34 -6.54 -7.29 7.20
CA SER A 34 -6.34 -8.29 6.17
C SER A 34 -6.93 -7.85 4.82
N LEU A 35 -6.33 -8.31 3.72
CA LEU A 35 -6.79 -8.05 2.35
C LEU A 35 -6.91 -9.37 1.58
N LEU A 36 -7.92 -9.47 0.72
CA LEU A 36 -8.05 -10.50 -0.30
C LEU A 36 -7.79 -9.88 -1.67
N LEU A 37 -6.82 -10.40 -2.41
CA LEU A 37 -6.47 -9.97 -3.75
C LEU A 37 -6.68 -11.16 -4.70
N GLU A 38 -7.61 -11.04 -5.64
CA GLU A 38 -7.96 -12.11 -6.55
C GLU A 38 -7.90 -11.62 -8.00
N SER A 39 -7.37 -12.45 -8.89
CA SER A 39 -7.40 -12.18 -10.32
C SER A 39 -8.82 -12.34 -10.87
N SER A 40 -9.29 -11.35 -11.63
CA SER A 40 -10.58 -11.42 -12.33
C SER A 40 -10.47 -11.98 -13.75
N ASP A 41 -9.26 -12.36 -14.20
CA ASP A 41 -9.04 -12.78 -15.59
C ASP A 41 -9.50 -14.24 -15.80
N TYR A 42 -10.67 -14.35 -16.42
CA TYR A 42 -11.29 -15.63 -16.75
C TYR A 42 -10.71 -16.28 -18.02
N HIS A 43 -9.92 -15.53 -18.81
CA HIS A 43 -9.42 -15.97 -20.12
C HIS A 43 -7.96 -16.44 -20.10
N ALA A 44 -7.22 -16.20 -19.01
CA ALA A 44 -5.83 -16.64 -18.86
C ALA A 44 -5.73 -18.02 -18.21
N ASN A 45 -5.69 -19.04 -19.05
CA ASN A 45 -5.90 -20.46 -18.76
C ASN A 45 -4.91 -21.18 -17.81
N ASN A 46 -4.17 -20.52 -16.89
CA ASN A 46 -3.33 -21.23 -15.89
C ASN A 46 -2.67 -20.42 -14.74
N LYS A 47 -3.07 -19.17 -14.44
CA LYS A 47 -2.39 -18.36 -13.38
C LYS A 47 -3.36 -17.61 -12.45
N ASN A 48 -4.50 -18.22 -12.15
CA ASN A 48 -5.48 -17.64 -11.23
C ASN A 48 -5.05 -17.93 -9.79
N PHE A 49 -4.33 -16.97 -9.22
CA PHE A 49 -3.92 -16.97 -7.82
C PHE A 49 -4.78 -15.98 -7.04
N SER A 50 -5.15 -16.38 -5.82
CA SER A 50 -5.73 -15.49 -4.83
C SER A 50 -4.72 -15.35 -3.69
N TYR A 51 -4.41 -14.11 -3.33
CA TYR A 51 -3.50 -13.76 -2.25
C TYR A 51 -4.30 -13.23 -1.07
N ILE A 52 -4.05 -13.80 0.12
CA ILE A 52 -4.60 -13.26 1.37
C ILE A 52 -3.44 -12.61 2.12
N CYS A 53 -3.48 -11.30 2.26
CA CYS A 53 -2.52 -10.54 3.04
C CYS A 53 -3.06 -10.37 4.46
N CYS A 54 -2.22 -10.58 5.47
CA CYS A 54 -2.58 -10.39 6.87
C CYS A 54 -1.35 -9.94 7.67
N ASN A 55 -1.57 -9.41 8.88
CA ASN A 55 -0.51 -8.93 9.78
C ASN A 55 0.47 -7.95 9.09
N PRO A 56 0.00 -6.77 8.64
CA PRO A 56 0.84 -5.80 7.93
C PRO A 56 2.00 -5.35 8.81
N ILE A 57 3.22 -5.40 8.26
CA ILE A 57 4.46 -5.02 8.96
C ILE A 57 4.87 -3.56 8.75
N ALA A 58 4.27 -2.87 7.77
CA ALA A 58 4.57 -1.48 7.43
C ALA A 58 3.32 -0.81 6.84
N SER A 59 3.26 0.52 6.92
CA SER A 59 2.16 1.30 6.34
C SER A 59 2.63 2.65 5.83
N ILE A 60 1.90 3.18 4.84
CA ILE A 60 2.02 4.55 4.35
C ILE A 60 0.62 5.14 4.30
N GLU A 61 0.45 6.31 4.91
CA GLU A 61 -0.83 7.02 4.98
C GLU A 61 -0.61 8.49 4.67
N LEU A 62 -1.40 9.05 3.75
CA LEU A 62 -1.50 10.49 3.56
C LEU A 62 -2.90 10.94 3.94
N LYS A 63 -3.02 11.66 5.05
CA LYS A 63 -4.29 12.14 5.57
C LYS A 63 -4.16 13.57 6.04
N ASN A 64 -5.08 14.45 5.62
CA ASN A 64 -5.08 15.87 6.02
C ASN A 64 -3.73 16.57 5.80
N LYS A 65 -3.10 16.32 4.65
CA LYS A 65 -1.74 16.82 4.30
C LYS A 65 -0.63 16.32 5.22
N LYS A 66 -0.88 15.34 6.09
CA LYS A 66 0.12 14.69 6.92
C LYS A 66 0.45 13.33 6.34
N LEU A 67 1.68 13.17 5.86
CA LEU A 67 2.26 11.89 5.48
C LEU A 67 2.71 11.19 6.76
N THR A 68 2.30 9.94 6.95
CA THR A 68 2.74 9.07 8.04
C THR A 68 3.24 7.76 7.45
N ILE A 69 4.46 7.37 7.79
CA ILE A 69 5.06 6.12 7.34
C ILE A 69 5.43 5.32 8.58
N GLN A 70 5.04 4.05 8.62
CA GLN A 70 5.46 3.09 9.64
C GLN A 70 6.32 2.02 8.98
N TYR A 71 7.52 1.83 9.51
CA TYR A 71 8.52 0.92 8.98
C TYR A 71 8.46 -0.46 9.68
N PRO A 72 9.03 -1.52 9.06
CA PRO A 72 9.04 -2.89 9.62
C PRO A 72 9.65 -3.05 11.02
N ASN A 73 10.55 -2.14 11.43
CA ASN A 73 11.14 -2.12 12.77
C ASN A 73 10.29 -1.35 13.81
N GLY A 74 9.08 -0.94 13.47
CA GLY A 74 8.19 -0.16 14.34
C GLY A 74 8.48 1.34 14.37
N GLU A 75 9.53 1.80 13.68
CA GLU A 75 9.83 3.23 13.55
C GLU A 75 8.72 3.93 12.76
N ARG A 76 8.36 5.15 13.16
CA ARG A 76 7.32 5.94 12.51
C ARG A 76 7.84 7.34 12.20
N THR A 77 7.70 7.75 10.95
CA THR A 77 7.96 9.13 10.53
C THR A 77 6.65 9.81 10.18
N SER A 78 6.59 11.12 10.44
CA SER A 78 5.43 11.90 10.03
C SER A 78 5.82 13.31 9.63
N GLU A 79 5.33 13.72 8.46
CA GLU A 79 5.67 14.99 7.84
C GLU A 79 4.40 15.68 7.35
N THR A 80 4.27 16.98 7.65
CA THR A 80 3.16 17.79 7.11
C THR A 80 3.58 18.39 5.78
N LEU A 81 2.92 17.99 4.72
CA LEU A 81 3.11 18.52 3.38
C LEU A 81 2.61 19.96 3.34
N LYS A 82 3.53 20.89 3.08
CA LYS A 82 3.16 22.25 2.70
C LYS A 82 2.69 22.22 1.25
N ALA A 83 1.58 22.89 0.97
CA ALA A 83 1.18 23.11 -0.41
C ALA A 83 2.33 23.80 -1.15
N VAL A 84 2.75 23.24 -2.27
CA VAL A 84 3.76 23.85 -3.13
C VAL A 84 3.12 25.11 -3.73
N LEU A 85 3.28 26.25 -3.08
CA LEU A 85 2.94 27.59 -3.62
C LEU A 85 3.93 28.03 -4.72
N ALA A 86 4.85 27.17 -5.14
CA ALA A 86 5.95 27.51 -6.03
C ALA A 86 5.56 27.76 -7.50
N PHE A 87 4.31 27.51 -7.92
CA PHE A 87 3.88 27.83 -9.28
C PHE A 87 3.57 29.33 -9.48
N GLY A 88 3.16 30.06 -8.43
CA GLY A 88 2.83 31.49 -8.54
C GLY A 88 4.03 32.42 -8.48
N LEU A 89 5.06 32.06 -7.69
CA LEU A 89 6.24 32.92 -7.50
C LEU A 89 7.16 32.95 -8.73
N PHE A 90 7.16 31.89 -9.54
CA PHE A 90 7.95 31.82 -10.77
C PHE A 90 7.41 32.74 -11.87
N LEU A 91 6.08 32.94 -11.93
CA LEU A 91 5.46 33.87 -12.89
C LEU A 91 5.67 35.34 -12.48
N TYR A 92 5.68 35.66 -11.18
CA TYR A 92 5.96 37.02 -10.71
C TYR A 92 7.45 37.40 -10.82
N ALA A 93 8.36 36.44 -10.62
CA ALA A 93 9.80 36.68 -10.73
C ALA A 93 10.32 36.75 -12.18
N SER A 94 9.57 36.22 -13.16
CA SER A 94 9.98 36.24 -14.58
C SER A 94 9.58 37.50 -15.34
N GLY A 95 8.99 38.51 -14.69
CA GLY A 95 8.74 39.82 -15.32
C GLY A 95 7.78 39.80 -16.53
N ALA A 96 7.01 38.73 -16.72
CA ALA A 96 6.02 38.66 -17.77
C ALA A 96 4.86 39.60 -17.42
N LYS A 97 4.93 40.85 -17.89
CA LYS A 97 3.74 41.71 -17.99
C LYS A 97 2.71 40.96 -18.84
N LEU A 98 1.58 40.60 -18.24
CA LEU A 98 0.36 40.37 -18.99
C LEU A 98 0.01 41.71 -19.65
N SER A 99 0.30 41.81 -20.96
CA SER A 99 -0.36 42.78 -21.83
C SER A 99 -1.84 42.40 -21.88
N ASN A 100 -2.70 43.42 -21.76
CA ASN A 100 -4.14 43.30 -22.06
C ASN A 100 -4.37 42.65 -23.43
#